data_AF-A0A4S5D3S3-F1
#
_entry.id   AF-A0A4S5D3S3-F1
#
_cell.length_a   1.000
_cell.length_b   1.000
_cell.length_c   1.000
_cell.angle_alpha   90.00
_cell.angle_beta   90.00
_cell.angle_gamma   90.00
#
_symmetry.space_group_name_H-M   'P 1'
#
loop_
_entity.id
_entity.type
_entity.pdbx_description
1 polymer ?
#
loop_
_entity_poly.entity_id
_entity_poly.type
_entity_poly.pdbx_seq_one_letter_code
_entity_poly.pdbx_strand_id
1 'polypeptide(L)'
;MNARSSHPTLRRSDTAGEDKELTAFLTAQLDRILTASHEPRPRCPRCGGGHIISAGFRTRPIGRLPMFECQTCWRYFSRTADTPLGEKHLKKLDLFVSLLSQPISCVDAGEQMGSLSTDISQRVVAWRAWLLQLDPSSKWERRVRLGGRPTELEPVPLAFAEIGAREYLTLTARLTREFDELNSLSHRPPHCPDCGSHQTRFDECPNGAFPRFKCANCGTKFTRRRGTPFVNTKMSSLERMRLFIRHLSLPLSVMQVADFVGTSHGMVQKWHNMFTDFADRLEPSGSLSARIRLGIESTAATPCPFCGRVGSAQQVDGRGWACAGCGRLFSMRREVADRNGRLQIVADEA
;
A
#
# COMPACT_ATOMS: atom_id res chain seq x y z
N MET A 1 44.06 20.88 -24.83
CA MET A 1 43.95 21.50 -23.49
C MET A 1 42.64 21.03 -22.88
N ASN A 2 42.66 19.93 -22.12
CA ASN A 2 41.46 19.36 -21.48
C ASN A 2 41.54 19.66 -19.98
N ALA A 3 40.72 20.61 -19.53
CA ALA A 3 40.59 20.95 -18.12
C ALA A 3 39.82 19.85 -17.38
N ARG A 4 40.49 19.19 -16.44
CA ARG A 4 39.90 18.31 -15.44
C ARG A 4 39.10 19.16 -14.45
N SER A 5 37.78 19.07 -14.47
CA SER A 5 36.95 19.57 -13.38
C SER A 5 36.76 18.48 -12.33
N SER A 6 37.53 18.61 -11.26
CA SER A 6 37.44 17.84 -10.02
C SER A 6 36.16 18.22 -9.29
N HIS A 7 35.12 17.39 -9.39
CA HIS A 7 33.96 17.54 -8.50
C HIS A 7 34.31 17.00 -7.10
N PRO A 8 34.02 17.76 -6.03
CA PRO A 8 34.31 17.35 -4.67
C PRO A 8 33.40 16.17 -4.30
N THR A 9 34.01 15.02 -4.08
CA THR A 9 33.40 13.87 -3.41
C THR A 9 33.02 14.32 -2.00
N LEU A 10 31.74 14.64 -1.81
CA LEU A 10 31.13 14.71 -0.48
C LEU A 10 31.31 13.35 0.18
N ARG A 11 32.31 13.28 1.06
CA ARG A 11 32.50 12.19 2.02
C ARG A 11 31.19 12.02 2.77
N ARG A 12 30.47 10.94 2.45
CA ARG A 12 29.32 10.47 3.20
C ARG A 12 29.82 10.08 4.59
N SER A 13 29.51 10.90 5.58
CA SER A 13 29.94 10.70 6.96
C SER A 13 29.30 9.44 7.56
N ASP A 14 30.15 8.64 8.18
CA ASP A 14 29.91 7.37 8.85
C ASP A 14 28.81 7.38 9.93
N THR A 15 27.63 6.85 9.61
CA THR A 15 26.68 6.27 10.60
C THR A 15 26.04 4.96 10.11
N ALA A 16 26.65 4.30 9.11
CA ALA A 16 26.17 3.06 8.50
C ALA A 16 26.83 1.80 9.10
N GLY A 17 26.85 1.72 10.43
CA GLY A 17 27.43 0.57 11.15
C GLY A 17 26.41 -0.54 11.42
N GLU A 18 26.90 -1.77 11.50
CA GLU A 18 26.19 -2.92 12.08
C GLU A 18 25.71 -2.60 13.51
N ASP A 19 24.42 -2.85 13.81
CA ASP A 19 23.90 -2.87 15.18
C ASP A 19 24.45 -4.10 15.91
N LYS A 20 25.54 -3.88 16.66
CA LYS A 20 26.22 -4.93 17.42
C LYS A 20 25.36 -5.57 18.49
N GLU A 21 24.36 -4.86 19.04
CA GLU A 21 23.45 -5.45 20.03
C GLU A 21 22.50 -6.45 19.36
N LEU A 22 21.94 -6.09 18.19
CA LEU A 22 21.10 -7.01 17.42
C LEU A 22 21.92 -8.23 16.97
N THR A 23 23.14 -8.00 16.46
CA THR A 23 24.05 -9.08 16.08
C THR A 23 24.32 -10.00 17.28
N ALA A 24 24.74 -9.46 18.42
CA ALA A 24 25.04 -10.25 19.61
C ALA A 24 23.82 -11.04 20.11
N PHE A 25 22.63 -10.44 20.10
CA PHE A 25 21.39 -11.13 20.43
C PHE A 25 21.14 -12.31 19.49
N LEU A 26 21.21 -12.08 18.18
CA LEU A 26 20.99 -13.13 17.18
C LEU A 26 22.04 -14.24 17.27
N THR A 27 23.31 -13.89 17.40
CA THR A 27 24.41 -14.84 17.59
C THR A 27 24.15 -15.72 18.81
N ALA A 28 23.73 -15.16 19.95
CA ALA A 28 23.41 -15.96 21.13
C ALA A 28 22.23 -16.92 20.92
N GLN A 29 21.24 -16.56 20.09
CA GLN A 29 20.15 -17.49 19.72
C GLN A 29 20.64 -18.58 18.76
N LEU A 30 21.50 -18.21 17.80
CA LEU A 30 22.11 -19.15 16.87
C LEU A 30 22.96 -20.18 17.61
N ASP A 31 23.78 -19.77 18.58
CA ASP A 31 24.62 -20.68 19.37
C ASP A 31 23.77 -21.72 20.13
N ARG A 32 22.62 -21.29 20.68
CA ARG A 32 21.67 -22.22 21.35
C ARG A 32 21.02 -23.21 20.38
N ILE A 33 20.75 -22.80 19.15
CA ILE A 33 20.12 -23.67 18.14
C ILE A 33 21.14 -24.62 17.52
N LEU A 34 22.34 -24.10 17.24
CA LEU A 34 23.39 -24.77 16.49
C LEU A 34 24.37 -25.55 17.37
N THR A 35 24.21 -25.50 18.70
CA THR A 35 24.99 -26.32 19.62
C THR A 35 24.84 -27.82 19.33
N ALA A 36 25.97 -28.54 19.41
CA ALA A 36 26.01 -29.99 19.31
C ALA A 36 25.46 -30.69 20.57
N SER A 37 25.25 -29.96 21.68
CA SER A 37 24.69 -30.52 22.91
C SER A 37 23.25 -30.97 22.71
N HIS A 38 22.89 -32.17 23.20
CA HIS A 38 21.49 -32.60 23.27
C HIS A 38 20.65 -31.83 24.29
N GLU A 39 21.30 -31.07 25.19
CA GLU A 39 20.62 -30.27 26.21
C GLU A 39 20.76 -28.75 25.93
N PRO A 40 19.72 -27.94 26.21
CA PRO A 40 18.39 -28.35 26.68
C PRO A 40 17.54 -28.94 25.55
N ARG A 41 16.62 -29.85 25.88
CA ARG A 41 15.67 -30.42 24.93
C ARG A 41 14.58 -29.40 24.54
N PRO A 42 14.40 -29.10 23.25
CA PRO A 42 13.34 -28.20 22.79
C PRO A 42 11.96 -28.83 22.97
N ARG A 43 10.89 -28.04 23.08
CA ARG A 43 9.52 -28.58 22.96
C ARG A 43 9.25 -29.10 21.55
N CYS A 44 8.31 -30.03 21.41
CA CYS A 44 7.93 -30.52 20.09
C CYS A 44 7.31 -29.38 19.25
N PRO A 45 7.81 -29.09 18.04
CA PRO A 45 7.24 -28.06 17.16
C PRO A 45 5.81 -28.39 16.70
N ARG A 46 5.46 -29.69 16.64
CA ARG A 46 4.15 -30.14 16.16
C ARG A 46 3.05 -30.06 17.21
N CYS A 47 3.35 -30.50 18.44
CA CYS A 47 2.33 -30.65 19.49
C CYS A 47 2.62 -29.90 20.79
N GLY A 48 3.76 -29.21 20.90
CA GLY A 48 4.16 -28.48 22.11
C GLY A 48 4.58 -29.34 23.31
N GLY A 49 4.56 -30.67 23.18
CA GLY A 49 4.89 -31.62 24.23
C GLY A 49 6.35 -31.55 24.70
N GLY A 50 6.58 -31.82 25.99
CA GLY A 50 7.90 -31.81 26.64
C GLY A 50 8.58 -33.17 26.78
N HIS A 51 7.89 -34.27 26.46
CA HIS A 51 8.45 -35.63 26.49
C HIS A 51 9.28 -35.89 25.23
N ILE A 52 10.55 -35.46 25.28
CA ILE A 52 11.47 -35.48 24.15
C ILE A 52 12.68 -36.35 24.49
N ILE A 53 13.05 -37.25 23.57
CA ILE A 53 14.26 -38.07 23.66
C ILE A 53 15.29 -37.67 22.61
N SER A 54 16.56 -37.91 22.90
CA SER A 54 17.66 -37.74 21.96
C SER A 54 17.62 -38.82 20.89
N ALA A 55 17.66 -38.41 19.62
CA ALA A 55 17.59 -39.30 18.45
C ALA A 55 18.88 -39.21 17.60
N GLY A 56 20.04 -39.15 18.25
CA GLY A 56 21.34 -39.08 17.59
C GLY A 56 21.64 -37.70 16.99
N PHE A 57 22.32 -37.69 15.84
CA PHE A 57 22.81 -36.49 15.17
C PHE A 57 22.49 -36.50 13.67
N ARG A 58 22.33 -35.31 13.09
CA ARG A 58 22.34 -35.07 11.65
C ARG A 58 23.56 -34.24 11.26
N THR A 59 24.33 -34.70 10.28
CA THR A 59 25.46 -33.95 9.71
C THR A 59 24.94 -32.82 8.81
N ARG A 60 25.50 -31.62 8.96
CA ARG A 60 25.23 -30.43 8.14
C ARG A 60 26.54 -29.72 7.76
N PRO A 61 26.52 -28.76 6.81
CA PRO A 61 27.72 -28.01 6.41
C PRO A 61 28.44 -27.27 7.56
N ILE A 62 27.71 -26.94 8.63
CA ILE A 62 28.24 -26.25 9.82
C ILE A 62 28.56 -27.19 10.98
N GLY A 63 28.49 -28.52 10.77
CA GLY A 63 28.74 -29.52 11.80
C GLY A 63 27.55 -30.44 12.08
N ARG A 64 27.64 -31.20 13.17
CA ARG A 64 26.61 -32.17 13.58
C ARG A 64 25.62 -31.50 14.52
N LEU A 65 24.33 -31.59 14.19
CA LEU A 65 23.25 -31.08 15.03
C LEU A 65 22.48 -32.24 15.67
N PRO A 66 22.09 -32.13 16.94
CA PRO A 66 21.32 -33.16 17.61
C PRO A 66 19.91 -33.25 16.99
N MET A 67 19.45 -34.49 16.89
CA MET A 67 18.09 -34.82 16.50
C MET A 67 17.30 -35.23 17.74
N PHE A 68 16.00 -34.98 17.71
CA PHE A 68 15.07 -35.22 18.79
C PHE A 68 13.85 -35.98 18.29
N GLU A 69 13.27 -36.78 19.16
CA GLU A 69 12.02 -37.49 18.91
C GLU A 69 11.01 -37.15 20.00
N CYS A 70 9.83 -36.69 19.58
CA CYS A 70 8.73 -36.45 20.50
C CYS A 70 7.98 -37.74 20.79
N GLN A 71 7.92 -38.16 22.04
CA GLN A 71 7.23 -39.39 22.44
C GLN A 71 5.69 -39.27 22.42
N THR A 72 5.16 -38.05 22.30
CA THR A 72 3.71 -37.82 22.19
C THR A 72 3.18 -37.98 20.77
N CYS A 73 3.93 -37.51 19.77
CA CYS A 73 3.48 -37.51 18.36
C CYS A 73 4.46 -38.20 17.39
N TRP A 74 5.49 -38.85 17.93
CA TRP A 74 6.51 -39.64 17.22
C TRP A 74 7.25 -38.85 16.12
N ARG A 75 7.27 -37.52 16.23
CA ARG A 75 7.92 -36.65 15.25
C ARG A 75 9.42 -36.56 15.53
N TYR A 76 10.23 -36.84 14.51
CA TYR A 76 11.66 -36.49 14.47
C TYR A 76 11.86 -35.04 14.05
N PHE A 77 12.70 -34.31 14.77
CA PHE A 77 13.00 -32.91 14.48
C PHE A 77 14.39 -32.50 15.01
N SER A 78 14.84 -31.30 14.64
CA SER A 78 16.06 -30.67 15.17
C SER A 78 15.69 -29.30 15.74
N ARG A 79 16.59 -28.63 16.46
CA ARG A 79 16.35 -27.25 16.95
C ARG A 79 16.15 -26.23 15.83
N THR A 80 16.53 -26.57 14.59
CA THR A 80 16.27 -25.72 13.41
C THR A 80 14.84 -25.81 12.91
N ALA A 81 14.02 -26.75 13.41
CA ALA A 81 12.60 -26.81 13.08
C ALA A 81 11.90 -25.52 13.54
N ASP A 82 11.03 -24.97 12.68
CA ASP A 82 10.32 -23.70 12.88
C ASP A 82 11.23 -22.46 13.03
N THR A 83 12.48 -22.56 12.58
CA THR A 83 13.41 -21.42 12.48
C THR A 83 13.69 -21.11 11.01
N PRO A 84 14.18 -19.91 10.67
CA PRO A 84 14.58 -19.59 9.31
C PRO A 84 15.88 -20.27 8.86
N LEU A 85 16.41 -21.22 9.63
CA LEU A 85 17.70 -21.92 9.42
C LEU A 85 17.54 -23.22 8.61
N GLY A 86 16.89 -23.14 7.46
CA GLY A 86 16.87 -24.23 6.48
C GLY A 86 18.28 -24.59 6.01
N GLU A 87 18.50 -25.83 5.51
CA GLU A 87 19.84 -26.33 5.12
C GLU A 87 20.56 -25.41 4.11
N LYS A 88 19.82 -24.75 3.21
CA LYS A 88 20.35 -23.78 2.23
C LYS A 88 20.85 -22.45 2.83
N HIS A 89 20.46 -22.11 4.07
CA HIS A 89 20.70 -20.79 4.67
C HIS A 89 21.91 -20.74 5.62
N LEU A 90 22.62 -21.86 5.80
CA LEU A 90 23.73 -21.95 6.76
C LEU A 90 25.05 -21.42 6.21
N LYS A 91 25.20 -21.33 4.87
CA LYS A 91 26.37 -20.70 4.27
C LYS A 91 26.32 -19.18 4.47
N LYS A 92 27.46 -18.59 4.87
CA LYS A 92 27.61 -17.15 5.15
C LYS A 92 26.58 -16.60 6.14
N LEU A 93 26.15 -17.41 7.11
CA LEU A 93 25.15 -17.02 8.09
C LEU A 93 25.58 -15.77 8.88
N ASP A 94 26.84 -15.72 9.32
CA ASP A 94 27.37 -14.59 10.09
C ASP A 94 27.35 -13.28 9.31
N LEU A 95 27.71 -13.35 8.01
CA LEU A 95 27.59 -12.20 7.12
C LEU A 95 26.13 -11.78 6.95
N PHE A 96 25.20 -12.72 6.78
CA PHE A 96 23.79 -12.35 6.70
C PHE A 96 23.30 -11.66 7.99
N VAL A 97 23.68 -12.18 9.15
CA VAL A 97 23.32 -11.60 10.46
C VAL A 97 23.87 -10.18 10.60
N SER A 98 25.13 -9.95 10.25
CA SER A 98 25.73 -8.61 10.32
C SER A 98 25.10 -7.61 9.36
N LEU A 99 24.56 -8.09 8.23
CA LEU A 99 23.86 -7.25 7.26
C LEU A 99 22.43 -6.91 7.70
N LEU A 100 21.77 -7.70 8.56
CA LEU A 100 20.35 -7.50 8.93
C LEU A 100 20.07 -6.10 9.48
N SER A 101 20.98 -5.51 10.25
CA SER A 101 20.84 -4.17 10.82
C SER A 101 21.24 -3.05 9.86
N GLN A 102 21.85 -3.37 8.73
CA GLN A 102 22.38 -2.37 7.81
C GLN A 102 21.28 -1.88 6.87
N PRO A 103 21.20 -0.57 6.59
CA PRO A 103 20.18 0.02 5.71
C PRO A 103 20.51 -0.17 4.22
N ILE A 104 20.99 -1.35 3.83
CA ILE A 104 21.36 -1.70 2.46
C ILE A 104 20.20 -2.44 1.75
N SER A 105 20.20 -2.44 0.41
CA SER A 105 19.15 -3.13 -0.34
C SER A 105 19.37 -4.64 -0.38
N CYS A 106 18.32 -5.42 -0.70
CA CYS A 106 18.46 -6.85 -0.94
C CYS A 106 19.35 -7.17 -2.15
N VAL A 107 19.54 -6.23 -3.09
CA VAL A 107 20.47 -6.37 -4.22
C VAL A 107 21.90 -6.26 -3.75
N ASP A 108 22.24 -5.19 -3.03
CA ASP A 108 23.61 -4.98 -2.53
C ASP A 108 24.01 -6.12 -1.58
N ALA A 109 23.09 -6.54 -0.71
CA ALA A 109 23.30 -7.70 0.15
C ALA A 109 23.42 -9.01 -0.66
N GLY A 110 22.64 -9.16 -1.74
CA GLY A 110 22.75 -10.28 -2.66
C GLY A 110 24.13 -10.36 -3.30
N GLU A 111 24.69 -9.24 -3.76
CA GLU A 111 26.04 -9.15 -4.31
C GLU A 111 27.10 -9.55 -3.27
N GLN A 112 27.02 -9.02 -2.05
CA GLN A 112 27.94 -9.38 -0.96
C GLN A 112 27.83 -10.88 -0.56
N MET A 113 26.60 -11.40 -0.56
CA MET A 113 26.31 -12.78 -0.20
C MET A 113 26.62 -13.76 -1.35
N GLY A 114 26.69 -13.29 -2.61
CA GLY A 114 26.70 -14.14 -3.80
C GLY A 114 25.37 -14.90 -3.95
N SER A 115 24.25 -14.21 -3.78
CA SER A 115 22.89 -14.77 -3.80
C SER A 115 21.93 -13.84 -4.53
N LEU A 116 20.81 -14.38 -5.04
CA LEU A 116 19.80 -13.57 -5.70
C LEU A 116 19.10 -12.64 -4.69
N SER A 117 18.76 -11.42 -5.12
CA SER A 117 18.07 -10.45 -4.26
C SER A 117 16.71 -10.96 -3.77
N THR A 118 16.01 -11.77 -4.57
CA THR A 118 14.75 -12.43 -4.20
C THR A 118 14.92 -13.41 -3.05
N ASP A 119 16.03 -14.17 -3.04
CA ASP A 119 16.34 -15.12 -1.96
C ASP A 119 16.67 -14.37 -0.67
N ILE A 120 17.42 -13.26 -0.78
CA ILE A 120 17.71 -12.38 0.37
C ILE A 120 16.41 -11.80 0.93
N SER A 121 15.50 -11.31 0.08
CA SER A 121 14.22 -10.74 0.53
C SER A 121 13.35 -11.77 1.26
N GLN A 122 13.21 -12.98 0.70
CA GLN A 122 12.47 -14.07 1.36
C GLN A 122 13.08 -14.44 2.71
N ARG A 123 14.42 -14.47 2.77
CA ARG A 123 15.15 -14.74 4.00
C ARG A 123 14.90 -13.66 5.05
N VAL A 124 14.93 -12.38 4.69
CA VAL A 124 14.63 -11.27 5.61
C VAL A 124 13.22 -11.39 6.20
N VAL A 125 12.21 -11.72 5.40
CA VAL A 125 10.82 -11.92 5.87
C VAL A 125 10.75 -13.03 6.92
N ALA A 126 11.36 -14.18 6.64
CA ALA A 126 11.38 -15.31 7.57
C ALA A 126 12.09 -14.97 8.90
N TRP A 127 13.18 -14.20 8.83
CA TRP A 127 13.92 -13.74 10.02
C TRP A 127 13.15 -12.72 10.85
N ARG A 128 12.42 -11.80 10.22
CA ARG A 128 11.52 -10.87 10.95
C ARG A 128 10.41 -11.61 11.68
N ALA A 129 9.77 -12.58 11.03
CA ALA A 129 8.74 -13.41 11.67
C ALA A 129 9.31 -14.18 12.87
N TRP A 130 10.52 -14.72 12.75
CA TRP A 130 11.19 -15.43 13.83
C TRP A 130 11.60 -14.51 14.99
N LEU A 131 12.08 -13.30 14.71
CA LEU A 131 12.38 -12.30 15.75
C LEU A 131 11.13 -11.94 16.58
N LEU A 132 9.96 -11.84 15.96
CA LEU A 132 8.70 -11.59 16.67
C LEU A 132 8.27 -12.75 17.56
N GLN A 133 8.61 -14.00 17.19
CA GLN A 133 8.38 -15.16 18.05
C GLN A 133 9.31 -15.16 19.27
N LEU A 134 10.57 -14.77 19.08
CA LEU A 134 11.57 -14.69 20.16
C LEU A 134 11.31 -13.52 21.11
N ASP A 135 10.84 -12.39 20.58
CA ASP A 135 10.57 -11.17 21.31
C ASP A 135 9.27 -10.51 20.78
N PRO A 136 8.11 -10.83 21.39
CA PRO A 136 6.83 -10.25 21.02
C PRO A 136 6.76 -8.73 21.20
N SER A 137 7.66 -8.11 21.97
CA SER A 137 7.73 -6.65 22.12
C SER A 137 8.19 -5.94 20.85
N SER A 138 8.69 -6.69 19.86
CA SER A 138 9.27 -6.22 18.60
C SER A 138 10.55 -5.39 18.73
N LYS A 139 11.21 -5.36 19.90
CA LYS A 139 12.43 -4.56 20.11
C LYS A 139 13.52 -4.91 19.09
N TRP A 140 13.72 -6.20 18.82
CA TRP A 140 14.77 -6.66 17.89
C TRP A 140 14.34 -6.65 16.42
N GLU A 141 13.09 -6.97 16.13
CA GLU A 141 12.54 -6.86 14.77
C GLU A 141 12.66 -5.41 14.26
N ARG A 142 12.35 -4.46 15.15
CA ARG A 142 12.57 -3.02 14.99
C ARG A 142 14.04 -2.59 14.99
N ARG A 143 14.99 -3.49 14.76
CA ARG A 143 16.39 -3.13 14.47
C ARG A 143 16.89 -3.71 13.15
N VAL A 144 16.11 -4.57 12.50
CA VAL A 144 16.40 -5.06 11.15
C VAL A 144 16.13 -3.96 10.13
N ARG A 145 17.14 -3.54 9.36
CA ARG A 145 17.06 -2.49 8.33
C ARG A 145 17.39 -3.01 6.92
N LEU A 146 17.91 -4.23 6.82
CA LEU A 146 18.19 -4.90 5.55
C LEU A 146 16.90 -5.07 4.75
N GLY A 147 16.90 -4.62 3.49
CA GLY A 147 15.71 -4.64 2.65
C GLY A 147 14.60 -3.67 3.09
N GLY A 148 14.83 -2.87 4.14
CA GLY A 148 13.87 -1.95 4.76
C GLY A 148 12.87 -2.64 5.70
N ARG A 149 12.30 -1.90 6.66
CA ARG A 149 11.10 -2.33 7.39
C ARG A 149 9.84 -1.85 6.69
N PRO A 150 8.71 -2.57 6.83
CA PRO A 150 7.38 -2.02 6.59
C PRO A 150 7.05 -0.78 7.44
N THR A 151 7.71 -0.60 8.60
CA THR A 151 7.44 0.42 9.62
C THR A 151 8.50 1.52 9.78
N GLU A 152 9.66 1.43 9.11
CA GLU A 152 10.66 2.52 9.01
C GLU A 152 10.39 3.37 7.76
N LEU A 153 9.10 3.62 7.50
CA LEU A 153 8.67 4.66 6.57
C LEU A 153 8.91 6.02 7.25
N GLU A 154 10.17 6.40 7.42
CA GLU A 154 10.53 7.81 7.27
C GLU A 154 10.85 7.94 5.78
N PRO A 155 9.88 8.36 4.95
CA PRO A 155 10.18 8.63 3.57
C PRO A 155 11.19 9.79 3.57
N VAL A 156 12.30 9.61 2.87
CA VAL A 156 12.82 10.79 2.14
C VAL A 156 11.59 11.33 1.40
N PRO A 157 11.18 12.60 1.61
CA PRO A 157 9.94 13.12 1.05
C PRO A 157 9.87 12.71 -0.41
N LEU A 158 8.84 11.94 -0.74
CA LEU A 158 8.64 11.49 -2.10
C LEU A 158 8.37 12.74 -2.92
N ALA A 159 9.39 13.24 -3.62
CA ALA A 159 9.26 14.35 -4.54
C ALA A 159 8.49 13.87 -5.76
N PHE A 160 7.17 13.79 -5.63
CA PHE A 160 6.26 13.59 -6.75
C PHE A 160 6.24 14.87 -7.59
N ALA A 161 6.23 14.74 -8.92
CA ALA A 161 6.04 15.87 -9.81
C ALA A 161 4.71 16.60 -9.54
N GLU A 162 3.77 15.92 -8.89
CA GLU A 162 2.46 16.39 -8.53
C GLU A 162 2.39 17.15 -7.19
N ILE A 163 3.51 17.33 -6.46
CA ILE A 163 3.55 18.23 -5.30
C ILE A 163 3.12 19.63 -5.72
N GLY A 164 2.21 20.23 -4.94
CA GLY A 164 1.61 21.51 -5.28
C GLY A 164 0.42 21.43 -6.24
N ALA A 165 0.03 20.24 -6.72
CA ALA A 165 -1.26 20.09 -7.41
C ALA A 165 -2.41 20.49 -6.47
N ARG A 166 -3.39 21.22 -7.02
CA ARG A 166 -4.50 21.80 -6.25
C ARG A 166 -5.82 21.40 -6.84
N GLU A 167 -6.82 21.33 -5.98
CA GLU A 167 -8.22 21.24 -6.36
C GLU A 167 -8.56 22.31 -7.41
N TYR A 168 -9.19 21.90 -8.49
CA TYR A 168 -9.66 22.79 -9.54
C TYR A 168 -11.09 23.23 -9.22
N LEU A 169 -11.20 24.35 -8.50
CA LEU A 169 -12.46 24.85 -7.94
C LEU A 169 -13.57 25.04 -8.98
N THR A 170 -13.25 25.36 -10.23
CA THR A 170 -14.26 25.48 -11.30
C THR A 170 -14.90 24.13 -11.62
N LEU A 171 -14.12 23.04 -11.69
CA LEU A 171 -14.67 21.68 -11.85
C LEU A 171 -15.52 21.31 -10.63
N THR A 172 -14.98 21.50 -9.42
CA THR A 172 -15.69 21.20 -8.17
C THR A 172 -17.03 21.93 -8.14
N ALA A 173 -17.03 23.25 -8.34
CA ALA A 173 -18.24 24.06 -8.26
C ALA A 173 -19.26 23.67 -9.34
N ARG A 174 -18.80 23.40 -10.57
CA ARG A 174 -19.69 22.98 -11.66
C ARG A 174 -20.32 21.63 -11.35
N LEU A 175 -19.53 20.61 -11.05
CA LEU A 175 -20.04 19.26 -10.79
C LEU A 175 -20.94 19.22 -9.56
N THR A 176 -20.56 19.90 -8.47
CA THR A 176 -21.37 19.96 -7.25
C THR A 176 -22.73 20.59 -7.51
N ARG A 177 -22.78 21.74 -8.21
CA ARG A 177 -24.05 22.41 -8.51
C ARG A 177 -24.98 21.55 -9.36
N GLU A 178 -24.48 20.98 -10.45
CA GLU A 178 -25.30 20.15 -11.33
C GLU A 178 -25.72 18.84 -10.65
N PHE A 179 -24.83 18.25 -9.83
CA PHE A 179 -25.16 17.09 -9.01
C PHE A 179 -26.24 17.42 -7.97
N ASP A 180 -26.16 18.57 -7.30
CA ASP A 180 -27.17 18.99 -6.33
C ASP A 180 -28.52 19.26 -6.98
N GLU A 181 -28.54 19.83 -8.20
CA GLU A 181 -29.79 20.01 -8.95
C GLU A 181 -30.45 18.66 -9.28
N LEU A 182 -29.67 17.66 -9.74
CA LEU A 182 -30.18 16.31 -9.98
C LEU A 182 -30.75 15.63 -8.72
N ASN A 183 -30.23 16.01 -7.56
CA ASN A 183 -30.58 15.44 -6.25
C ASN A 183 -31.51 16.36 -5.44
N SER A 184 -32.01 17.43 -6.03
CA SER A 184 -32.89 18.38 -5.38
C SER A 184 -34.24 17.76 -5.02
N LEU A 185 -34.71 18.04 -3.80
CA LEU A 185 -36.05 17.68 -3.31
C LEU A 185 -37.12 18.70 -3.74
N SER A 186 -36.76 19.71 -4.53
CA SER A 186 -37.71 20.70 -5.05
C SER A 186 -38.87 20.04 -5.80
N HIS A 187 -40.08 20.55 -5.62
CA HIS A 187 -41.25 20.14 -6.40
C HIS A 187 -41.37 20.86 -7.75
N ARG A 188 -40.46 21.80 -8.06
CA ARG A 188 -40.45 22.50 -9.35
C ARG A 188 -40.06 21.55 -10.49
N PRO A 189 -40.93 21.30 -11.48
CA PRO A 189 -40.65 20.30 -12.51
C PRO A 189 -39.52 20.75 -13.46
N PRO A 190 -38.54 19.87 -13.76
CA PRO A 190 -37.55 20.12 -14.81
C PRO A 190 -38.17 19.83 -16.20
N HIS A 191 -37.43 20.13 -17.27
CA HIS A 191 -37.79 19.69 -18.62
C HIS A 191 -37.86 18.17 -18.73
N CYS A 192 -38.66 17.67 -19.67
CA CYS A 192 -38.73 16.25 -19.93
C CYS A 192 -37.40 15.75 -20.53
N PRO A 193 -36.72 14.75 -19.93
CA PRO A 193 -35.45 14.24 -20.45
C PRO A 193 -35.62 13.44 -21.75
N ASP A 194 -36.82 12.94 -22.04
CA ASP A 194 -37.09 12.12 -23.24
C ASP A 194 -37.43 12.97 -24.47
N CYS A 195 -38.14 14.10 -24.30
CA CYS A 195 -38.64 14.92 -25.41
C CYS A 195 -38.33 16.43 -25.31
N GLY A 196 -37.61 16.87 -24.27
CA GLY A 196 -37.23 18.27 -24.06
C GLY A 196 -38.37 19.21 -23.65
N SER A 197 -39.62 18.76 -23.69
CA SER A 197 -40.81 19.59 -23.41
C SER A 197 -40.78 20.20 -22.00
N HIS A 198 -41.20 21.47 -21.92
CA HIS A 198 -41.44 22.19 -20.67
C HIS A 198 -42.79 21.85 -20.02
N GLN A 199 -43.65 21.10 -20.72
CA GLN A 199 -44.98 20.72 -20.21
C GLN A 199 -44.84 19.55 -19.23
N THR A 200 -44.20 19.81 -18.10
CA THR A 200 -43.94 18.85 -17.04
C THR A 200 -44.59 19.33 -15.75
N ARG A 201 -45.09 18.39 -14.95
CA ARG A 201 -45.70 18.68 -13.65
C ARG A 201 -45.15 17.75 -12.59
N PHE A 202 -45.17 18.23 -11.35
CA PHE A 202 -45.03 17.35 -10.19
C PHE A 202 -46.14 16.29 -10.21
N ASP A 203 -45.76 15.03 -10.00
CA ASP A 203 -46.69 13.89 -9.98
C ASP A 203 -46.86 13.40 -8.54
N GLU A 204 -45.75 13.00 -7.91
CA GLU A 204 -45.75 12.47 -6.55
C GLU A 204 -44.37 12.58 -5.90
N CYS A 205 -44.33 12.53 -4.57
CA CYS A 205 -43.10 12.35 -3.79
C CYS A 205 -43.38 11.32 -2.70
N PRO A 206 -43.04 10.03 -2.93
CA PRO A 206 -43.18 9.01 -1.90
C PRO A 206 -42.34 9.39 -0.66
N ASN A 207 -42.82 9.06 0.54
CA ASN A 207 -42.18 9.45 1.80
C ASN A 207 -40.66 9.21 1.79
N GLY A 208 -39.88 10.29 1.82
CA GLY A 208 -38.42 10.25 1.85
C GLY A 208 -37.72 9.90 0.54
N ALA A 209 -38.43 9.85 -0.59
CA ALA A 209 -37.88 9.57 -1.92
C ALA A 209 -37.67 10.87 -2.75
N PHE A 210 -37.03 10.75 -3.92
CA PHE A 210 -36.89 11.87 -4.84
C PHE A 210 -38.23 12.19 -5.53
N PRO A 211 -38.54 13.49 -5.75
CA PRO A 211 -39.72 13.91 -6.51
C PRO A 211 -39.81 13.25 -7.88
N ARG A 212 -41.02 12.79 -8.22
CA ARG A 212 -41.37 12.30 -9.55
C ARG A 212 -42.20 13.33 -10.30
N PHE A 213 -41.98 13.37 -11.60
CA PHE A 213 -42.61 14.29 -12.53
C PHE A 213 -43.27 13.51 -13.65
N LYS A 214 -44.30 14.10 -14.25
CA LYS A 214 -44.97 13.58 -15.44
C LYS A 214 -44.91 14.61 -16.55
N CYS A 215 -44.50 14.18 -17.74
CA CYS A 215 -44.59 15.00 -18.95
C CYS A 215 -46.00 14.89 -19.54
N ALA A 216 -46.66 16.02 -19.80
CA ALA A 216 -47.96 16.07 -20.45
C ALA A 216 -47.86 15.80 -21.96
N ASN A 217 -46.71 16.07 -22.58
CA ASN A 217 -46.49 15.86 -24.02
C ASN A 217 -46.30 14.37 -24.37
N CYS A 218 -45.31 13.70 -23.76
CA CYS A 218 -45.02 12.28 -24.06
C CYS A 218 -45.58 11.29 -23.03
N GLY A 219 -46.21 11.77 -21.95
CA GLY A 219 -46.81 10.92 -20.91
C GLY A 219 -45.81 10.29 -19.92
N THR A 220 -44.50 10.34 -20.19
CA THR A 220 -43.45 9.73 -19.36
C THR A 220 -43.50 10.23 -17.92
N LYS A 221 -43.40 9.29 -16.96
CA LYS A 221 -43.04 9.55 -15.56
C LYS A 221 -41.53 9.43 -15.34
N PHE A 222 -40.94 10.36 -14.59
CA PHE A 222 -39.49 10.42 -14.41
C PHE A 222 -39.06 11.14 -13.13
N THR A 223 -37.81 10.94 -12.74
CA THR A 223 -37.11 11.75 -11.73
C THR A 223 -36.07 12.63 -12.43
N ARG A 224 -35.55 13.66 -11.76
CA ARG A 224 -34.45 14.49 -12.29
C ARG A 224 -33.24 13.68 -12.75
N ARG A 225 -33.01 12.52 -12.14
CA ARG A 225 -31.87 11.63 -12.44
C ARG A 225 -32.09 10.73 -13.66
N ARG A 226 -33.28 10.71 -14.25
CA ARG A 226 -33.56 9.88 -15.43
C ARG A 226 -32.60 10.25 -16.55
N GLY A 227 -32.03 9.23 -17.18
CA GLY A 227 -31.05 9.44 -18.25
C GLY A 227 -29.72 9.99 -17.76
N THR A 228 -29.41 9.95 -16.47
CA THR A 228 -28.10 10.33 -15.91
C THR A 228 -27.39 9.11 -15.31
N PRO A 229 -26.06 9.18 -15.12
CA PRO A 229 -25.31 8.11 -14.44
C PRO A 229 -25.80 7.85 -13.00
N PHE A 230 -26.51 8.80 -12.39
CA PHE A 230 -26.92 8.77 -10.98
C PHE A 230 -28.32 8.19 -10.74
N VAL A 231 -28.99 7.64 -11.76
CA VAL A 231 -30.38 7.13 -11.64
C VAL A 231 -30.59 6.18 -10.45
N ASN A 232 -29.60 5.34 -10.16
CA ASN A 232 -29.64 4.33 -9.10
C ASN A 232 -28.84 4.71 -7.84
N THR A 233 -28.46 5.99 -7.69
CA THR A 233 -27.68 6.46 -6.53
C THR A 233 -28.51 6.45 -5.25
N LYS A 234 -28.00 5.83 -4.18
CA LYS A 234 -28.68 5.83 -2.88
C LYS A 234 -28.58 7.19 -2.21
N MET A 235 -29.64 7.63 -1.54
CA MET A 235 -29.67 8.93 -0.85
C MET A 235 -28.59 9.05 0.23
N SER A 236 -28.30 7.95 0.94
CA SER A 236 -27.23 7.87 1.96
C SER A 236 -25.80 8.04 1.41
N SER A 237 -25.63 7.99 0.09
CA SER A 237 -24.32 8.19 -0.56
C SER A 237 -24.05 9.63 -0.98
N LEU A 238 -25.06 10.52 -0.96
CA LEU A 238 -24.95 11.85 -1.55
C LEU A 238 -23.87 12.72 -0.89
N GLU A 239 -23.83 12.78 0.45
CA GLU A 239 -22.79 13.57 1.15
C GLU A 239 -21.38 13.06 0.84
N ARG A 240 -21.19 11.73 0.79
CA ARG A 240 -19.89 11.15 0.42
C ARG A 240 -19.52 11.44 -1.02
N MET A 241 -20.51 11.45 -1.93
CA MET A 241 -20.28 11.83 -3.33
C MET A 241 -19.91 13.31 -3.46
N ARG A 242 -20.47 14.21 -2.63
CA ARG A 242 -20.02 15.62 -2.59
C ARG A 242 -18.58 15.74 -2.11
N LEU A 243 -18.21 15.03 -1.06
CA LEU A 243 -16.81 14.97 -0.61
C LEU A 243 -15.88 14.40 -1.68
N PHE A 244 -16.34 13.38 -2.41
CA PHE A 244 -15.61 12.78 -3.52
C PHE A 244 -15.33 13.78 -4.66
N ILE A 245 -16.30 14.63 -5.03
CA ILE A 245 -16.14 15.63 -6.10
C ILE A 245 -14.90 16.52 -5.87
N ARG A 246 -14.63 16.93 -4.63
CA ARG A 246 -13.47 17.78 -4.28
C ARG A 246 -12.12 17.15 -4.67
N HIS A 247 -12.05 15.82 -4.71
CA HIS A 247 -10.83 15.06 -4.97
C HIS A 247 -10.61 14.74 -6.45
N LEU A 248 -11.61 14.93 -7.32
CA LEU A 248 -11.57 14.49 -8.73
C LEU A 248 -10.42 15.11 -9.52
N SER A 249 -10.09 16.37 -9.24
CA SER A 249 -9.02 17.10 -9.94
C SER A 249 -7.62 16.81 -9.40
N LEU A 250 -7.52 16.10 -8.28
CA LEU A 250 -6.24 15.75 -7.68
C LEU A 250 -5.71 14.44 -8.26
N PRO A 251 -4.40 14.36 -8.57
CA PRO A 251 -3.72 13.15 -9.03
C PRO A 251 -3.52 12.12 -7.91
N LEU A 252 -4.62 11.59 -7.38
CA LEU A 252 -4.66 10.63 -6.28
C LEU A 252 -5.05 9.24 -6.78
N SER A 253 -4.64 8.19 -6.06
CA SER A 253 -5.12 6.84 -6.34
C SER A 253 -6.55 6.64 -5.84
N VAL A 254 -7.29 5.71 -6.47
CA VAL A 254 -8.65 5.31 -6.08
C VAL A 254 -8.70 4.85 -4.61
N MET A 255 -7.70 4.08 -4.19
CA MET A 255 -7.61 3.57 -2.82
C MET A 255 -7.48 4.69 -1.81
N GLN A 256 -6.65 5.69 -2.09
CA GLN A 256 -6.46 6.81 -1.18
C GLN A 256 -7.75 7.63 -1.02
N VAL A 257 -8.45 7.89 -2.12
CA VAL A 257 -9.72 8.64 -2.05
C VAL A 257 -10.81 7.84 -1.34
N ALA A 258 -10.83 6.51 -1.50
CA ALA A 258 -11.76 5.63 -0.78
C ALA A 258 -11.64 5.78 0.74
N ASP A 259 -10.41 5.89 1.25
CA ASP A 259 -10.17 6.17 2.66
C ASP A 259 -10.67 7.56 3.06
N PHE A 260 -10.40 8.60 2.26
CA PHE A 260 -10.86 9.96 2.55
C PHE A 260 -12.37 10.11 2.61
N VAL A 261 -13.12 9.44 1.72
CA VAL A 261 -14.58 9.54 1.68
C VAL A 261 -15.30 8.46 2.49
N GLY A 262 -14.55 7.52 3.09
CA GLY A 262 -15.08 6.43 3.93
C GLY A 262 -15.97 5.45 3.16
N THR A 263 -15.48 4.91 2.05
CA THR A 263 -16.18 3.90 1.22
C THR A 263 -15.20 2.89 0.62
N SER A 264 -15.67 1.89 -0.12
CA SER A 264 -14.78 0.91 -0.77
C SER A 264 -14.14 1.43 -2.06
N HIS A 265 -12.96 0.91 -2.42
CA HIS A 265 -12.29 1.25 -3.69
C HIS A 265 -13.19 1.00 -4.92
N GLY A 266 -14.01 -0.05 -4.90
CA GLY A 266 -14.88 -0.39 -6.03
C GLY A 266 -16.01 0.63 -6.19
N MET A 267 -16.49 1.18 -5.06
CA MET A 267 -17.45 2.27 -5.09
C MET A 267 -16.84 3.57 -5.58
N VAL A 268 -15.61 3.89 -5.18
CA VAL A 268 -14.89 5.07 -5.70
C VAL A 268 -14.62 4.95 -7.20
N GLN A 269 -14.20 3.77 -7.69
CA GLN A 269 -14.02 3.55 -9.13
C GLN A 269 -15.34 3.72 -9.89
N LYS A 270 -16.44 3.22 -9.33
CA LYS A 270 -17.77 3.42 -9.91
C LYS A 270 -18.14 4.92 -9.95
N TRP A 271 -17.91 5.65 -8.87
CA TRP A 271 -18.18 7.10 -8.82
C TRP A 271 -17.30 7.88 -9.78
N HIS A 272 -16.01 7.53 -9.90
CA HIS A 272 -15.12 8.09 -10.90
C HIS A 272 -15.73 7.99 -12.30
N ASN A 273 -16.12 6.78 -12.73
CA ASN A 273 -16.71 6.58 -14.05
C ASN A 273 -18.03 7.36 -14.22
N MET A 274 -18.88 7.38 -13.19
CA MET A 274 -20.13 8.15 -13.22
C MET A 274 -19.91 9.65 -13.37
N PHE A 275 -18.93 10.22 -12.67
CA PHE A 275 -18.62 11.65 -12.72
C PHE A 275 -17.87 12.04 -13.99
N THR A 276 -17.06 11.14 -14.57
CA THR A 276 -16.46 11.34 -15.90
C THR A 276 -17.54 11.40 -16.98
N ASP A 277 -18.44 10.40 -17.03
CA ASP A 277 -19.58 10.40 -17.97
C ASP A 277 -20.48 11.64 -17.75
N PHE A 278 -20.71 12.02 -16.49
CA PHE A 278 -21.47 13.22 -16.19
C PHE A 278 -20.78 14.50 -16.68
N ALA A 279 -19.46 14.60 -16.53
CA ALA A 279 -18.68 15.73 -17.01
C ALA A 279 -18.73 15.83 -18.55
N ASP A 280 -18.61 14.70 -19.26
CA ASP A 280 -18.70 14.64 -20.72
C ASP A 280 -20.09 15.05 -21.22
N ARG A 281 -21.16 14.67 -20.52
CA ARG A 281 -22.53 15.10 -20.88
C ARG A 281 -22.75 16.60 -20.66
N LEU A 282 -22.14 17.17 -19.63
CA LEU A 282 -22.23 18.60 -19.35
C LEU A 282 -21.41 19.43 -20.34
N GLU A 283 -20.25 18.94 -20.75
CA GLU A 283 -19.37 19.59 -21.71
C GLU A 283 -18.84 18.56 -22.74
N PRO A 284 -19.58 18.32 -23.84
CA PRO A 284 -19.24 17.29 -24.84
C PRO A 284 -17.89 17.47 -25.54
N SER A 285 -17.26 18.65 -25.41
CA SER A 285 -15.89 18.88 -25.89
C SER A 285 -14.82 18.14 -25.07
N GLY A 286 -15.18 17.60 -23.89
CA GLY A 286 -14.27 16.93 -22.96
C GLY A 286 -13.47 17.91 -22.08
N SER A 287 -13.71 19.22 -22.18
CA SER A 287 -12.99 20.24 -21.39
C SER A 287 -13.11 20.03 -19.88
N LEU A 288 -14.25 19.52 -19.41
CA LEU A 288 -14.51 19.29 -17.99
C LEU A 288 -13.92 17.96 -17.51
N SER A 289 -14.12 16.87 -18.24
CA SER A 289 -13.58 15.54 -17.89
C SER A 289 -12.05 15.50 -17.97
N ALA A 290 -11.43 16.25 -18.88
CA ALA A 290 -9.98 16.41 -18.95
C ALA A 290 -9.35 17.03 -17.68
N ARG A 291 -10.15 17.65 -16.81
CA ARG A 291 -9.69 18.17 -15.51
C ARG A 291 -9.75 17.13 -14.39
N ILE A 292 -10.36 15.97 -14.63
CA ILE A 292 -10.36 14.84 -13.69
C ILE A 292 -9.01 14.12 -13.80
N ARG A 293 -8.29 14.05 -12.69
CA ARG A 293 -6.95 13.45 -12.58
C ARG A 293 -6.88 12.30 -11.57
N LEU A 294 -7.97 12.04 -10.86
CA LEU A 294 -8.11 10.92 -9.96
C LEU A 294 -7.90 9.60 -10.71
N GLY A 295 -7.31 8.62 -10.04
CA GLY A 295 -7.04 7.31 -10.61
C GLY A 295 -5.61 7.14 -11.10
N ILE A 296 -4.65 7.92 -10.58
CA ILE A 296 -3.24 7.65 -10.85
C ILE A 296 -2.84 6.31 -10.23
N GLU A 297 -2.29 5.46 -11.08
CA GLU A 297 -1.63 4.20 -10.73
C GLU A 297 -0.14 4.29 -11.07
N SER A 298 0.68 3.39 -10.50
CA SER A 298 2.06 3.31 -10.93
C SER A 298 2.10 2.76 -12.34
N THR A 299 2.83 3.41 -13.22
CA THR A 299 3.09 2.92 -14.58
C THR A 299 4.45 2.25 -14.65
N ALA A 300 4.72 1.56 -15.76
CA ALA A 300 6.06 1.07 -16.08
C ALA A 300 7.11 2.20 -16.14
N ALA A 301 6.71 3.47 -16.20
CA ALA A 301 7.58 4.64 -16.16
C ALA A 301 7.81 5.20 -14.74
N THR A 302 7.12 4.69 -13.71
CA THR A 302 7.26 5.18 -12.34
C THR A 302 8.62 4.74 -11.75
N PRO A 303 9.53 5.67 -11.40
CA PRO A 303 10.79 5.33 -10.78
C PRO A 303 10.56 4.90 -9.33
N CYS A 304 11.33 3.90 -8.88
CA CYS A 304 11.45 3.65 -7.45
C CYS A 304 12.02 4.90 -6.77
N PRO A 305 11.37 5.45 -5.74
CA PRO A 305 11.86 6.66 -5.08
C PRO A 305 13.17 6.46 -4.32
N PHE A 306 13.58 5.20 -4.09
CA PHE A 306 14.78 4.88 -3.33
C PHE A 306 15.99 4.54 -4.19
N CYS A 307 15.79 3.81 -5.30
CA CYS A 307 16.89 3.38 -6.17
C CYS A 307 16.79 3.95 -7.59
N GLY A 308 15.78 4.77 -7.89
CA GLY A 308 15.57 5.39 -9.20
C GLY A 308 15.13 4.42 -10.30
N ARG A 309 15.09 3.10 -10.03
CA ARG A 309 14.77 2.09 -11.05
C ARG A 309 13.32 2.21 -11.50
N VAL A 310 13.16 2.51 -12.78
CA VAL A 310 11.88 2.63 -13.47
C VAL A 310 11.25 1.24 -13.69
N GLY A 311 9.91 1.17 -13.65
CA GLY A 311 9.16 -0.03 -14.04
C GLY A 311 9.23 -1.19 -13.05
N SER A 312 9.63 -0.90 -11.83
CA SER A 312 9.86 -1.91 -10.80
C SER A 312 8.80 -1.90 -9.69
N ALA A 313 7.79 -1.04 -9.74
CA ALA A 313 6.74 -0.98 -8.73
C ALA A 313 5.76 -2.17 -8.89
N GLN A 314 5.69 -3.02 -7.87
CA GLN A 314 4.75 -4.13 -7.76
C GLN A 314 3.83 -3.90 -6.58
N GLN A 315 2.53 -4.06 -6.77
CA GLN A 315 1.56 -3.86 -5.70
C GLN A 315 1.69 -4.98 -4.66
N VAL A 316 1.74 -4.63 -3.37
CA VAL A 316 1.80 -5.60 -2.26
C VAL A 316 0.58 -5.42 -1.37
N ASP A 317 -0.27 -6.45 -1.32
CA ASP A 317 -1.39 -6.63 -0.40
C ASP A 317 -2.28 -5.39 -0.18
N GLY A 318 -2.48 -4.57 -1.22
CA GLY A 318 -3.33 -3.38 -1.18
C GLY A 318 -2.86 -2.27 -0.23
N ARG A 319 -1.68 -2.38 0.39
CA ARG A 319 -1.19 -1.42 1.40
C ARG A 319 0.02 -0.61 0.95
N GLY A 320 0.65 -0.98 -0.17
CA GLY A 320 1.78 -0.25 -0.72
C GLY A 320 2.36 -0.88 -1.98
N TRP A 321 3.51 -0.38 -2.39
CA TRP A 321 4.24 -0.82 -3.58
C TRP A 321 5.63 -1.31 -3.18
N ALA A 322 6.05 -2.48 -3.65
CA ALA A 322 7.42 -2.94 -3.56
C ALA A 322 8.17 -2.58 -4.84
N CYS A 323 9.43 -2.15 -4.71
CA CYS A 323 10.34 -2.10 -5.84
C CYS A 323 10.92 -3.49 -6.11
N ALA A 324 10.67 -4.09 -7.27
CA ALA A 324 11.28 -5.32 -7.76
C ALA A 324 12.82 -5.21 -7.91
N GLY A 325 13.34 -3.99 -7.97
CA GLY A 325 14.78 -3.72 -7.91
C GLY A 325 15.32 -3.86 -6.49
N CYS A 326 15.06 -2.89 -5.61
CA CYS A 326 15.67 -2.83 -4.29
C CYS A 326 14.89 -3.55 -3.17
N GLY A 327 13.71 -4.09 -3.48
CA GLY A 327 12.82 -4.76 -2.54
C GLY A 327 12.03 -3.83 -1.62
N ARG A 328 12.33 -2.52 -1.62
CA ARG A 328 11.76 -1.58 -0.66
C ARG A 328 10.28 -1.33 -0.93
N LEU A 329 9.51 -1.33 0.15
CA LEU A 329 8.13 -0.90 0.16
C LEU A 329 8.06 0.64 0.18
N PHE A 330 7.16 1.22 -0.59
CA PHE A 330 6.84 2.65 -0.57
C PHE A 330 5.33 2.85 -0.72
N SER A 331 4.86 3.96 -0.16
CA SER A 331 3.50 4.44 -0.35
C SER A 331 3.45 5.32 -1.59
N MET A 332 2.38 5.20 -2.38
CA MET A 332 2.01 6.19 -3.38
C MET A 332 0.91 7.12 -2.86
N ARG A 333 0.67 7.16 -1.55
CA ARG A 333 -0.25 8.15 -0.99
C ARG A 333 0.40 9.51 -1.03
N ARG A 334 -0.37 10.52 -1.41
CA ARG A 334 0.05 11.92 -1.37
C ARG A 334 -0.51 12.57 -0.11
N GLU A 335 0.24 13.36 0.61
CA GLU A 335 -0.35 14.15 1.68
C GLU A 335 -1.27 15.22 1.07
N VAL A 336 -2.49 15.34 1.58
CA VAL A 336 -3.48 16.31 1.10
C VAL A 336 -3.91 17.18 2.27
N ALA A 337 -3.63 18.47 2.17
CA ALA A 337 -4.05 19.47 3.14
C ALA A 337 -5.16 20.35 2.56
N ASP A 338 -6.12 20.74 3.39
CA ASP A 338 -7.06 21.81 3.05
C ASP A 338 -6.42 23.16 3.44
N ARG A 339 -6.11 24.00 2.44
CA ARG A 339 -5.56 25.34 2.64
C ARG A 339 -6.59 26.36 2.17
N ASN A 340 -7.26 27.01 3.11
CA ASN A 340 -8.29 28.03 2.86
C ASN A 340 -9.47 27.53 2.01
N GLY A 341 -9.98 26.32 2.29
CA GLY A 341 -11.13 25.73 1.59
C GLY A 341 -10.77 25.06 0.26
N ARG A 342 -9.49 24.89 -0.03
CA ARG A 342 -8.98 24.30 -1.28
C ARG A 342 -8.01 23.18 -0.96
N LEU A 343 -8.29 21.98 -1.48
CA LEU A 343 -7.37 20.85 -1.28
C LEU A 343 -6.08 21.05 -2.09
N GLN A 344 -4.95 20.72 -1.48
CA GLN A 344 -3.63 20.79 -2.09
C GLN A 344 -2.79 19.59 -1.68
N ILE A 345 -2.07 19.02 -2.65
CA ILE A 345 -1.01 18.04 -2.37
C ILE A 345 0.21 18.79 -1.81
N VAL A 346 0.58 18.44 -0.59
CA VAL A 346 1.74 18.99 0.11
C VAL A 346 2.86 17.95 0.17
N ALA A 347 4.09 18.42 0.40
CA ALA A 347 5.17 17.52 0.79
C ALA A 347 4.92 17.10 2.24
N ASP A 348 5.23 15.84 2.59
CA ASP A 348 5.27 15.40 3.98
C ASP A 348 6.11 16.42 4.77
N GLU A 349 5.49 17.13 5.72
CA GLU A 349 6.21 18.03 6.60
C GLU A 349 7.19 17.20 7.45
N ALA A 350 8.48 17.52 7.33
CA ALA A 350 9.60 16.81 7.95
C ALA A 350 9.68 16.99 9.48
#